data_AF-A0A1G6GV55-F1
#
_entry.id   AF-A0A1G6GV55-F1
#
_cell.length_a   1.000
_cell.length_b   1.000
_cell.length_c   1.000
_cell.angle_alpha   90.00
_cell.angle_beta   90.00
_cell.angle_gamma   90.00
#
_symmetry.space_group_name_H-M   'P 1'
#
loop_
_entity.id
_entity.type
_entity.pdbx_description
1 polymer ?
#
loop_
_entity_poly.entity_id
_entity_poly.type
_entity_poly.pdbx_seq_one_letter_code
_entity_poly.pdbx_strand_id
1 'polypeptide(L)'
;MTRSQEVIVRFSRSKSAATRLARWKTDQRKRLVVPRVINHVTGTVDNIRPKDVLQLCEQIAADQSKHALRNIKNSVVSKVPTIRDWHPDFAFTHLFHFVTEKVGGLLLFDDFIRHPIFKDALYDDIREKVRVAASLCGQEQLAKDAVRWRIGNAYYSFLKEQYVISLLRSEGVDVKQHPLADALFRVDCWIGDTNIDLYVTNPKFRSRGGNEGRKIKSADLLADAIPSFKNVILECDTKHSFGDVHLPSEDDVRRACQELLSSQSESC
;
A
#
# COMPACT_ATOMS: atom_id res chain seq x y z
N MET A 1 -10.64 -12.52 8.75
CA MET A 1 -9.49 -12.14 9.57
C MET A 1 -8.30 -12.96 9.13
N THR A 2 -7.22 -12.30 8.75
CA THR A 2 -6.02 -12.93 8.16
C THR A 2 -4.82 -12.70 9.08
N ARG A 3 -4.10 -13.77 9.46
CA ARG A 3 -2.89 -13.68 10.29
C ARG A 3 -1.61 -13.83 9.47
N SER A 4 -0.50 -13.29 9.97
CA SER A 4 0.83 -13.51 9.35
C SER A 4 1.18 -14.98 9.15
N GLN A 5 0.75 -15.88 10.03
CA GLN A 5 1.04 -17.31 9.88
C GLN A 5 0.41 -17.89 8.60
N GLU A 6 -0.82 -17.48 8.26
CA GLU A 6 -1.49 -17.89 7.02
C GLU A 6 -0.74 -17.38 5.79
N VAL A 7 -0.29 -16.12 5.84
CA VAL A 7 0.53 -15.50 4.80
C VAL A 7 1.86 -16.23 4.61
N ILE A 8 2.53 -16.59 5.71
CA ILE A 8 3.79 -17.32 5.68
C ILE A 8 3.60 -18.71 5.08
N VAL A 9 2.59 -19.47 5.53
CA VAL A 9 2.29 -20.81 5.00
C VAL A 9 2.02 -20.74 3.50
N ARG A 10 1.19 -19.78 3.08
CA ARG A 10 0.89 -19.56 1.67
C ARG A 10 2.15 -19.30 0.85
N PHE A 11 2.87 -18.21 1.13
CA PHE A 11 3.92 -17.75 0.23
C PHE A 11 5.22 -18.54 0.37
N SER A 12 5.43 -19.27 1.47
CA SER A 12 6.60 -20.15 1.62
C SER A 12 6.53 -21.42 0.74
N ARG A 13 5.46 -21.60 -0.04
CA ARG A 13 5.42 -22.54 -1.18
C ARG A 13 6.50 -22.24 -2.22
N SER A 14 6.96 -20.99 -2.30
CA SER A 14 8.12 -20.56 -3.09
C SER A 14 9.38 -20.61 -2.22
N LYS A 15 10.42 -21.31 -2.67
CA LYS A 15 11.72 -21.36 -1.96
C LYS A 15 12.38 -19.98 -1.92
N SER A 16 12.22 -19.21 -2.99
CA SER A 16 12.70 -17.83 -3.10
C SER A 16 12.04 -16.92 -2.07
N ALA A 17 10.71 -17.00 -1.92
CA ALA A 17 9.95 -16.28 -0.90
C ALA A 17 10.31 -16.70 0.52
N ALA A 18 10.44 -18.02 0.78
CA ALA A 18 10.85 -18.54 2.09
C ALA A 18 12.25 -18.03 2.49
N THR A 19 13.20 -18.04 1.56
CA THR A 19 14.56 -17.50 1.78
C THR A 19 14.52 -16.00 2.08
N ARG A 20 13.70 -15.25 1.34
CA ARG A 20 13.51 -13.81 1.56
C ARG A 20 12.91 -13.52 2.94
N LEU A 21 11.92 -14.30 3.37
CA LEU A 21 11.33 -14.22 4.70
C LEU A 21 12.36 -14.51 5.79
N ALA A 22 13.16 -15.56 5.64
CA ALA A 22 14.21 -15.90 6.60
C ALA A 22 15.21 -14.74 6.76
N ARG A 23 15.71 -14.19 5.63
CA ARG A 23 16.62 -13.03 5.64
C ARG A 23 16.00 -11.80 6.28
N TRP A 24 14.73 -11.51 5.98
CA TRP A 24 14.01 -10.37 6.55
C TRP A 24 13.82 -10.51 8.06
N LYS A 25 13.52 -11.72 8.56
CA LYS A 25 13.39 -12.00 10.00
C LYS A 25 14.70 -11.78 10.77
N THR A 26 15.84 -11.98 10.12
CA THR A 26 17.17 -11.83 10.72
C THR A 26 17.82 -10.45 10.47
N ASP A 27 17.20 -9.56 9.69
CA ASP A 27 17.76 -8.23 9.41
C ASP A 27 17.67 -7.34 10.65
N GLN A 28 18.83 -6.96 11.21
CA GLN A 28 18.92 -6.13 12.43
C GLN A 28 18.23 -4.77 12.29
N ARG A 29 18.18 -4.20 11.08
CA ARG A 29 17.44 -2.95 10.81
C ARG A 29 15.94 -3.14 11.00
N LYS A 30 15.45 -4.37 10.83
CA LYS A 30 14.03 -4.73 10.95
C LYS A 30 13.66 -5.27 12.33
N ARG A 31 14.54 -5.17 13.34
CA ARG A 31 14.30 -5.67 14.71
C ARG A 31 12.99 -5.20 15.35
N LEU A 32 12.54 -3.98 15.06
CA LEU A 32 11.27 -3.44 15.55
C LEU A 32 10.09 -3.75 14.61
N VAL A 33 10.38 -3.92 13.32
CA VAL A 33 9.38 -4.11 12.27
C VAL A 33 8.87 -5.54 12.26
N VAL A 34 9.78 -6.51 12.33
CA VAL A 34 9.46 -7.95 12.23
C VAL A 34 8.43 -8.36 13.28
N PRO A 35 8.63 -8.10 14.59
CA PRO A 35 7.65 -8.52 15.59
C PRO A 35 6.28 -7.87 15.39
N ARG A 36 6.23 -6.58 15.03
CA ARG A 36 4.96 -5.87 14.80
C ARG A 36 4.20 -6.44 13.60
N VAL A 37 4.88 -6.69 12.48
CA VAL A 37 4.26 -7.27 11.29
C VAL A 37 3.84 -8.73 11.54
N ILE A 38 4.70 -9.54 12.18
CA ILE A 38 4.38 -10.96 12.48
C ILE A 38 3.18 -11.09 13.42
N ASN A 39 3.05 -10.19 14.41
CA ASN A 39 1.92 -10.18 15.33
C ASN A 39 0.69 -9.46 14.76
N HIS A 40 0.77 -8.91 13.54
CA HIS A 40 -0.36 -8.24 12.90
C HIS A 40 -1.46 -9.23 12.54
N VAL A 41 -2.69 -8.73 12.66
CA VAL A 41 -3.90 -9.43 12.30
C VAL A 41 -4.76 -8.46 11.50
N THR A 42 -5.04 -8.82 10.26
CA THR A 42 -5.94 -8.09 9.36
C THR A 42 -7.37 -8.46 9.73
N GLY A 43 -8.19 -7.50 10.17
CA GLY A 43 -9.59 -7.71 10.53
C GLY A 43 -10.46 -6.51 10.17
N THR A 44 -10.12 -5.34 10.69
CA THR A 44 -10.77 -4.07 10.35
C THR A 44 -10.69 -3.78 8.86
N VAL A 45 -9.50 -3.91 8.25
CA VAL A 45 -9.37 -3.66 6.81
C VAL A 45 -10.09 -4.71 5.96
N ASP A 46 -10.41 -5.88 6.53
CA ASP A 46 -11.29 -6.86 5.87
C ASP A 46 -12.75 -6.39 5.82
N ASN A 47 -13.16 -5.53 6.75
CA ASN A 47 -14.53 -5.05 6.93
C ASN A 47 -14.77 -3.64 6.39
N ILE A 48 -13.75 -2.98 5.82
CA ILE A 48 -13.93 -1.70 5.12
C ILE A 48 -14.87 -1.92 3.94
N ARG A 49 -15.88 -1.07 3.82
CA ARG A 49 -16.80 -1.03 2.68
C ARG A 49 -16.46 0.13 1.75
N PRO A 50 -16.87 0.08 0.47
CA PRO A 50 -16.62 1.17 -0.48
C PRO A 50 -17.10 2.53 0.05
N LYS A 51 -18.29 2.56 0.67
CA LYS A 51 -18.86 3.78 1.26
C LYS A 51 -18.03 4.39 2.39
N ASP A 52 -17.28 3.58 3.15
CA ASP A 52 -16.46 4.08 4.24
C ASP A 52 -15.24 4.87 3.66
N VAL A 53 -14.72 4.42 2.51
CA VAL A 53 -13.67 5.14 1.77
C VAL A 53 -14.23 6.40 1.10
N LEU A 54 -15.38 6.30 0.44
CA LEU A 54 -16.02 7.42 -0.24
C LEU A 54 -16.36 8.55 0.75
N GLN A 55 -16.93 8.22 1.91
CA GLN A 55 -17.24 9.20 2.96
C GLN A 55 -15.98 9.93 3.46
N LEU A 56 -14.84 9.24 3.55
CA LEU A 56 -13.57 9.87 3.91
C LEU A 56 -13.07 10.80 2.80
N CYS A 57 -13.23 10.39 1.53
CA CYS A 57 -12.85 11.20 0.37
C CYS A 57 -13.73 12.46 0.26
N GLU A 58 -15.04 12.36 0.52
CA GLU A 58 -15.96 13.51 0.59
C GLU A 58 -15.53 14.50 1.66
N GLN A 59 -15.13 14.02 2.84
CA GLN A 59 -14.61 14.90 3.90
C GLN A 59 -13.33 15.63 3.48
N ILE A 60 -12.45 14.97 2.73
CA ILE A 60 -11.22 15.57 2.20
C ILE A 60 -11.55 16.61 1.13
N ALA A 61 -12.47 16.30 0.21
CA ALA A 61 -12.90 17.20 -0.86
C ALA A 61 -13.60 18.46 -0.31
N ALA A 62 -14.41 18.30 0.74
CA ALA A 62 -15.13 19.39 1.39
C ALA A 62 -14.21 20.38 2.14
N ASP A 63 -12.99 19.98 2.50
CA ASP A 63 -12.05 20.82 3.24
C ASP A 63 -10.60 20.54 2.81
N GLN A 64 -10.07 21.42 1.96
CA GLN A 64 -8.69 21.34 1.44
C GLN A 64 -7.62 21.31 2.54
N SER A 65 -7.90 21.77 3.76
CA SER A 65 -6.95 21.65 4.87
C SER A 65 -6.71 20.20 5.30
N LYS A 66 -7.68 19.32 5.06
CA LYS A 66 -7.60 17.87 5.30
C LYS A 66 -6.86 17.11 4.21
N HIS A 67 -6.60 17.75 3.06
CA HIS A 67 -5.85 17.14 1.98
C HIS A 67 -4.41 16.82 2.45
N ALA A 68 -4.00 15.55 2.31
CA ALA A 68 -2.71 15.07 2.80
C ALA A 68 -1.53 15.85 2.22
N LEU A 69 -1.64 16.27 0.95
CA LEU A 69 -0.61 17.05 0.29
C LEU A 69 -0.75 18.56 0.51
N ARG A 70 -1.87 19.05 1.06
CA ARG A 70 -2.21 20.49 1.08
C ARG A 70 -1.95 21.10 -0.31
N ASN A 71 -1.13 22.15 -0.38
CA ASN A 71 -0.71 22.81 -1.63
C ASN A 71 0.65 22.30 -2.19
N ILE A 72 1.18 21.18 -1.67
CA ILE A 72 2.52 20.69 -2.02
C ILE A 72 2.48 19.97 -3.37
N LYS A 73 3.21 20.51 -4.34
CA LYS A 73 3.31 19.95 -5.70
C LYS A 73 4.44 18.92 -5.80
N ASN A 74 4.35 17.99 -6.75
CA ASN A 74 5.41 17.02 -7.04
C ASN A 74 6.78 17.66 -7.34
N SER A 75 6.82 18.89 -7.87
CA SER A 75 8.06 19.63 -8.09
C SER A 75 8.85 19.91 -6.81
N VAL A 76 8.21 19.86 -5.63
CA VAL A 76 8.87 19.99 -4.32
C VAL A 76 9.71 18.76 -4.02
N VAL A 77 9.15 17.54 -4.14
CA VAL A 77 9.89 16.32 -3.82
C VAL A 77 11.03 16.06 -4.81
N SER A 78 10.88 16.45 -6.08
CA SER A 78 11.94 16.35 -7.09
C SER A 78 13.19 17.16 -6.72
N LYS A 79 13.04 18.22 -5.92
CA LYS A 79 14.15 19.05 -5.43
C LYS A 79 14.86 18.46 -4.20
N VAL A 80 14.32 17.40 -3.61
CA VAL A 80 14.90 16.76 -2.42
C VAL A 80 15.08 15.26 -2.63
N PRO A 81 16.07 14.83 -3.45
CA PRO A 81 16.26 13.42 -3.84
C PRO A 81 16.41 12.48 -2.64
N THR A 82 17.06 12.92 -1.57
CA THR A 82 17.25 12.14 -0.34
C THR A 82 15.92 11.75 0.30
N ILE A 83 14.91 12.62 0.23
CA ILE A 83 13.55 12.32 0.70
C ILE A 83 12.74 11.59 -0.38
N ARG A 84 12.93 11.88 -1.67
CA ARG A 84 12.30 11.15 -2.78
C ARG A 84 12.67 9.66 -2.79
N ASP A 85 13.89 9.32 -2.38
CA ASP A 85 14.43 7.95 -2.42
C ASP A 85 14.59 7.33 -1.02
N TRP A 86 14.03 7.96 0.03
CA TRP A 86 14.07 7.49 1.42
C TRP A 86 13.22 6.23 1.66
N HIS A 87 13.84 5.12 2.04
CA HIS A 87 13.11 3.89 2.39
C HIS A 87 13.17 3.69 3.92
N PRO A 88 12.15 4.13 4.68
CA PRO A 88 12.14 3.92 6.12
C PRO A 88 12.09 2.45 6.49
N ASP A 89 12.47 2.14 7.74
CA ASP A 89 12.46 0.74 8.18
C ASP A 89 11.05 0.15 8.23
N PHE A 90 10.11 0.91 8.79
CA PHE A 90 8.68 0.67 8.63
C PHE A 90 8.21 1.24 7.29
N ALA A 91 7.76 0.36 6.39
CA ALA A 91 7.03 0.80 5.21
C ALA A 91 5.72 1.52 5.63
N PHE A 92 5.32 2.57 4.91
CA PHE A 92 4.12 3.35 5.25
C PHE A 92 2.86 2.49 5.28
N THR A 93 2.74 1.55 4.32
CA THR A 93 1.69 0.51 4.28
C THR A 93 1.52 -0.22 5.61
N HIS A 94 2.61 -0.63 6.28
CA HIS A 94 2.53 -1.28 7.59
C HIS A 94 1.80 -0.40 8.60
N LEU A 95 2.14 0.89 8.63
CA LEU A 95 1.57 1.82 9.58
C LEU A 95 0.11 2.11 9.28
N PHE A 96 -0.26 2.25 7.99
CA PHE A 96 -1.67 2.38 7.58
C PHE A 96 -2.51 1.20 8.07
N HIS A 97 -2.04 -0.03 7.87
CA HIS A 97 -2.68 -1.22 8.43
C HIS A 97 -2.73 -1.18 9.97
N PHE A 98 -1.62 -0.92 10.65
CA PHE A 98 -1.58 -0.98 12.12
C PHE A 98 -2.50 0.03 12.79
N VAL A 99 -2.54 1.26 12.29
CA VAL A 99 -3.42 2.30 12.84
C VAL A 99 -4.87 2.00 12.52
N THR A 100 -5.18 1.59 11.28
CA THR A 100 -6.54 1.24 10.88
C THR A 100 -7.09 0.11 11.75
N GLU A 101 -6.31 -0.95 11.96
CA GLU A 101 -6.68 -2.05 12.86
C GLU A 101 -6.83 -1.62 14.31
N LYS A 102 -5.98 -0.72 14.79
CA LYS A 102 -6.04 -0.23 16.18
C LYS A 102 -7.28 0.62 16.43
N VAL A 103 -7.69 1.41 15.46
CA VAL A 103 -8.80 2.38 15.58
C VAL A 103 -10.13 1.77 15.18
N GLY A 104 -10.13 0.70 14.38
CA GLY A 104 -11.36 0.08 13.89
C GLY A 104 -11.97 0.80 12.68
N GLY A 105 -11.19 1.61 11.96
CA GLY A 105 -11.65 2.29 10.75
C GLY A 105 -10.57 3.16 10.09
N LEU A 106 -10.90 3.72 8.93
CA LEU A 106 -10.04 4.65 8.21
C LEU A 106 -10.03 6.02 8.92
N LEU A 107 -8.90 6.71 8.84
CA LEU A 107 -8.68 8.02 9.45
C LEU A 107 -8.27 9.05 8.42
N LEU A 108 -8.57 10.32 8.69
CA LEU A 108 -7.98 11.44 7.96
C LEU A 108 -6.45 11.46 8.14
N PHE A 109 -5.74 12.02 7.16
CA PHE A 109 -4.27 12.02 7.15
C PHE A 109 -3.64 12.65 8.40
N ASP A 110 -4.14 13.80 8.84
CA ASP A 110 -3.59 14.50 10.00
C ASP A 110 -3.85 13.72 11.32
N ASP A 111 -4.91 12.91 11.40
CA ASP A 111 -5.15 12.01 12.53
C ASP A 111 -4.22 10.81 12.48
N PHE A 112 -4.03 10.26 11.29
CA PHE A 112 -3.11 9.15 11.06
C PHE A 112 -1.67 9.48 11.48
N ILE A 113 -1.10 10.61 11.04
CA ILE A 113 0.28 10.99 11.40
C ILE A 113 0.44 11.41 12.87
N ARG A 114 -0.66 11.77 13.55
CA ARG A 114 -0.66 12.11 14.98
C ARG A 114 -0.80 10.88 15.87
N HIS A 115 -1.25 9.75 15.33
CA HIS A 115 -1.50 8.52 16.07
C HIS A 115 -0.21 7.98 16.72
N PRO A 116 -0.24 7.49 17.97
CA PRO A 116 0.94 7.00 18.69
C PRO A 116 1.74 5.94 17.92
N ILE A 117 1.06 4.95 17.30
CA ILE A 117 1.72 3.91 16.49
C ILE A 117 2.60 4.51 15.38
N PHE A 118 2.12 5.57 14.72
CA PHE A 118 2.88 6.23 13.66
C PHE A 118 4.11 6.96 14.23
N LYS A 119 3.89 7.72 15.32
CA LYS A 119 4.97 8.45 16.00
C LYS A 119 6.07 7.52 16.48
N ASP A 120 5.71 6.45 17.19
CA ASP A 120 6.66 5.48 17.74
C ASP A 120 7.47 4.76 16.67
N ALA A 121 6.91 4.63 15.45
CA ALA A 121 7.56 3.91 14.36
C ALA A 121 8.48 4.78 13.49
N LEU A 122 8.14 6.06 13.28
CA LEU A 122 8.81 6.90 12.28
C LEU A 122 9.22 8.29 12.74
N TYR A 123 8.82 8.77 13.91
CA TYR A 123 9.03 10.19 14.26
C TYR A 123 10.51 10.57 14.27
N ASP A 124 11.36 9.74 14.87
CA ASP A 124 12.80 10.01 14.92
C ASP A 124 13.48 9.89 13.55
N ASP A 125 13.10 8.89 12.74
CA ASP A 125 13.59 8.75 11.36
C ASP A 125 13.16 9.96 10.51
N ILE A 126 11.91 10.42 10.63
CA ILE A 126 11.42 11.64 9.96
C ILE A 126 12.24 12.85 10.39
N ARG A 127 12.46 13.06 11.69
CA ARG A 127 13.23 14.20 12.20
C ARG A 127 14.65 14.20 11.65
N GLU A 128 15.30 13.05 11.67
CA GLU A 128 16.65 12.90 11.15
C GLU A 128 16.70 13.11 9.63
N LYS A 129 15.74 12.56 8.88
CA LYS A 129 15.65 12.77 7.43
C LYS A 129 15.41 14.23 7.07
N VAL A 130 14.53 14.92 7.80
CA VAL A 130 14.31 16.37 7.61
C VAL A 130 15.59 17.14 7.92
N ARG A 131 16.28 16.85 9.03
CA ARG A 131 17.54 17.51 9.40
C ARG A 131 18.61 17.36 8.32
N VAL A 132 18.83 16.12 7.87
CA VAL A 132 19.82 15.82 6.82
C VAL A 132 19.42 16.50 5.51
N ALA A 133 18.18 16.37 5.06
CA ALA A 133 17.72 17.00 3.82
C ALA A 133 17.81 18.53 3.88
N ALA A 134 17.42 19.15 5.00
CA ALA A 134 17.49 20.58 5.22
C ALA A 134 18.93 21.10 5.14
N SER A 135 19.89 20.36 5.71
CA SER A 135 21.32 20.70 5.61
C SER A 135 21.86 20.66 4.18
N LEU A 136 21.27 19.82 3.31
CA LEU A 136 21.69 19.67 1.91
C LEU A 136 21.03 20.69 0.98
N CYS A 137 19.76 21.05 1.20
CA CYS A 137 19.04 21.99 0.33
C CYS A 137 18.96 23.43 0.88
N GLY A 138 19.40 23.65 2.12
CA GLY A 138 19.35 24.95 2.80
C GLY A 138 17.94 25.42 3.17
N GLN A 139 16.91 24.56 3.06
CA GLN A 139 15.51 24.92 3.27
C GLN A 139 14.77 23.86 4.09
N GLU A 140 14.65 24.08 5.40
CA GLU A 140 13.98 23.13 6.29
C GLU A 140 12.50 22.90 5.92
N GLN A 141 11.78 23.97 5.55
CA GLN A 141 10.38 23.83 5.14
C GLN A 141 10.23 22.98 3.87
N LEU A 142 11.14 23.14 2.90
CA LEU A 142 11.15 22.32 1.69
C LEU A 142 11.34 20.82 2.02
N ALA A 143 12.21 20.51 2.98
CA ALA A 143 12.42 19.15 3.46
C ALA A 143 11.16 18.60 4.17
N LYS A 144 10.53 19.38 5.04
CA LYS A 144 9.26 18.99 5.71
C LYS A 144 8.14 18.74 4.70
N ASP A 145 7.99 19.62 3.72
CA ASP A 145 6.98 19.48 2.67
C ASP A 145 7.25 18.24 1.80
N ALA A 146 8.51 17.95 1.47
CA ALA A 146 8.87 16.73 0.75
C ALA A 146 8.53 15.46 1.55
N VAL A 147 8.76 15.44 2.87
CA VAL A 147 8.36 14.31 3.74
C VAL A 147 6.83 14.16 3.74
N ARG A 148 6.09 15.26 3.98
CA ARG A 148 4.63 15.25 3.97
C ARG A 148 4.09 14.75 2.64
N TRP A 149 4.66 15.22 1.53
CA TRP A 149 4.29 14.78 0.19
C TRP A 149 4.49 13.26 0.03
N ARG A 150 5.62 12.73 0.48
CA ARG A 150 5.93 11.29 0.37
C ARG A 150 4.92 10.43 1.14
N ILE A 151 4.66 10.78 2.40
CA ILE A 151 3.72 10.03 3.26
C ILE A 151 2.29 10.21 2.75
N GLY A 152 1.91 11.42 2.31
CA GLY A 152 0.58 11.72 1.79
C GLY A 152 0.26 10.97 0.49
N ASN A 153 1.23 10.80 -0.42
CA ASN A 153 1.02 9.96 -1.59
C ASN A 153 0.82 8.49 -1.20
N ALA A 154 1.62 7.97 -0.25
CA ALA A 154 1.44 6.61 0.23
C ALA A 154 0.05 6.41 0.90
N TYR A 155 -0.44 7.42 1.62
CA TYR A 155 -1.78 7.42 2.22
C TYR A 155 -2.87 7.35 1.15
N TYR A 156 -2.76 8.13 0.07
CA TYR A 156 -3.71 8.06 -1.03
C TYR A 156 -3.61 6.75 -1.82
N SER A 157 -2.42 6.18 -2.00
CA SER A 157 -2.29 4.82 -2.54
C SER A 157 -3.04 3.80 -1.68
N PHE A 158 -2.85 3.85 -0.36
CA PHE A 158 -3.58 2.99 0.57
C PHE A 158 -5.09 3.15 0.46
N LEU A 159 -5.63 4.39 0.41
CA LEU A 159 -7.08 4.59 0.23
C LEU A 159 -7.61 4.00 -1.07
N LYS A 160 -6.87 4.12 -2.17
CA LYS A 160 -7.25 3.54 -3.47
C LYS A 160 -7.27 2.00 -3.40
N GLU A 161 -6.25 1.41 -2.79
CA GLU A 161 -6.18 -0.04 -2.57
C GLU A 161 -7.36 -0.52 -1.72
N GLN A 162 -7.65 0.15 -0.61
CA GLN A 162 -8.79 -0.19 0.24
C GLN A 162 -10.13 -0.06 -0.49
N TYR A 163 -10.29 0.97 -1.33
CA TYR A 163 -11.49 1.12 -2.16
C TYR A 163 -11.67 -0.06 -3.12
N VAL A 164 -10.64 -0.38 -3.91
CA VAL A 164 -10.68 -1.49 -4.88
C VAL A 164 -10.95 -2.82 -4.18
N ILE A 165 -10.21 -3.13 -3.11
CA ILE A 165 -10.38 -4.38 -2.36
C ILE A 165 -11.78 -4.47 -1.74
N SER A 166 -12.30 -3.37 -1.19
CA SER A 166 -13.66 -3.33 -0.62
C SER A 166 -14.74 -3.53 -1.68
N LEU A 167 -14.53 -3.02 -2.91
CA LEU A 167 -15.45 -3.24 -4.03
C LEU A 167 -15.46 -4.70 -4.45
N LEU A 168 -14.29 -5.32 -4.65
CA LEU A 168 -14.20 -6.75 -4.98
C LEU A 168 -14.95 -7.61 -3.95
N ARG A 169 -14.81 -7.30 -2.66
CA ARG A 169 -15.56 -7.99 -1.60
C ARG A 169 -17.06 -7.73 -1.64
N SER A 170 -17.48 -6.53 -2.00
CA SER A 170 -18.91 -6.21 -2.16
C SER A 170 -19.55 -6.98 -3.31
N GLU A 171 -18.76 -7.43 -4.29
CA GLU A 171 -19.17 -8.36 -5.36
C GLU A 171 -19.15 -9.84 -4.91
N GLY A 172 -18.98 -10.11 -3.61
CA GLY A 172 -19.00 -11.47 -3.04
C GLY A 172 -17.68 -12.22 -3.14
N VAL A 173 -16.59 -11.56 -3.53
CA VAL A 173 -15.27 -12.19 -3.66
C VAL A 173 -14.54 -12.21 -2.33
N ASP A 174 -14.05 -13.37 -1.90
CA ASP A 174 -13.25 -13.51 -0.66
C ASP A 174 -11.80 -13.05 -0.85
N VAL A 175 -11.62 -11.75 -1.11
CA VAL A 175 -10.31 -11.12 -1.27
C VAL A 175 -9.62 -10.96 0.08
N LYS A 176 -8.40 -11.47 0.21
CA LYS A 176 -7.54 -11.30 1.40
C LYS A 176 -6.45 -10.28 1.12
N GLN A 177 -6.04 -9.56 2.17
CA GLN A 177 -4.90 -8.66 2.15
C GLN A 177 -4.15 -8.73 3.48
N HIS A 178 -2.85 -8.43 3.47
CA HIS A 178 -2.05 -8.38 4.68
C HIS A 178 -0.75 -7.60 4.45
N PRO A 179 -0.29 -6.74 5.39
CA PRO A 179 0.92 -5.93 5.20
C PRO A 179 2.20 -6.76 4.95
N LEU A 180 2.28 -7.98 5.52
CA LEU A 180 3.38 -8.91 5.20
C LEU A 180 3.38 -9.34 3.73
N ALA A 181 2.20 -9.53 3.12
CA ALA A 181 2.09 -9.93 1.72
C ALA A 181 2.56 -8.81 0.79
N ASP A 182 2.07 -7.59 0.98
CA ASP A 182 2.48 -6.41 0.20
C ASP A 182 3.98 -6.13 0.35
N ALA A 183 4.46 -5.95 1.57
CA ALA A 183 5.81 -5.46 1.80
C ALA A 183 6.90 -6.48 1.43
N LEU A 184 6.67 -7.76 1.72
CA LEU A 184 7.68 -8.80 1.55
C LEU A 184 7.51 -9.58 0.24
N PHE A 185 6.27 -9.90 -0.12
CA PHE A 185 5.94 -10.76 -1.26
C PHE A 185 5.40 -10.00 -2.48
N ARG A 186 5.22 -8.67 -2.38
CA ARG A 186 4.74 -7.79 -3.46
C ARG A 186 3.35 -8.15 -3.97
N VAL A 187 2.52 -8.72 -3.10
CA VAL A 187 1.13 -9.09 -3.40
C VAL A 187 0.22 -8.15 -2.64
N ASP A 188 -0.50 -7.30 -3.37
CA ASP A 188 -1.41 -6.30 -2.78
C ASP A 188 -2.62 -7.01 -2.14
N CYS A 189 -3.19 -7.97 -2.85
CA CYS A 189 -4.25 -8.85 -2.34
C CYS A 189 -4.30 -10.20 -3.09
N TRP A 190 -5.09 -11.17 -2.60
CA TRP A 190 -5.22 -12.48 -3.24
C TRP A 190 -6.60 -13.13 -3.03
N ILE A 191 -6.94 -14.08 -3.90
CA ILE A 191 -8.15 -14.93 -3.84
C ILE A 191 -7.72 -16.37 -4.15
N GLY A 192 -7.99 -17.33 -3.27
CA GLY A 192 -7.53 -18.71 -3.48
C GLY A 192 -6.04 -18.72 -3.82
N ASP A 193 -5.62 -19.39 -4.90
CA ASP A 193 -4.24 -19.39 -5.41
C ASP A 193 -3.92 -18.32 -6.48
N THR A 194 -4.77 -17.30 -6.59
CA THR A 194 -4.56 -16.14 -7.46
C THR A 194 -4.04 -14.94 -6.67
N ASN A 195 -2.83 -14.48 -6.99
CA ASN A 195 -2.25 -13.24 -6.48
C ASN A 195 -2.64 -12.07 -7.40
N ILE A 196 -2.98 -10.93 -6.80
CA ILE A 196 -3.44 -9.74 -7.50
C ILE A 196 -2.47 -8.60 -7.20
N ASP A 197 -1.88 -8.06 -8.27
CA ASP A 197 -1.14 -6.79 -8.24
C ASP A 197 -2.11 -5.68 -8.67
N LEU A 198 -2.41 -4.74 -7.78
CA LEU A 198 -3.26 -3.59 -8.07
C LEU A 198 -2.44 -2.55 -8.83
N TYR A 199 -2.81 -2.31 -10.08
CA TYR A 199 -2.22 -1.26 -10.88
C TYR A 199 -3.24 -0.14 -11.13
N VAL A 200 -3.23 0.82 -10.23
CA VAL A 200 -4.02 2.03 -10.34
C VAL A 200 -3.20 3.06 -11.13
N THR A 201 -3.56 3.31 -12.40
CA THR A 201 -2.68 3.86 -13.44
C THR A 201 -1.90 5.09 -12.97
N ASN A 202 -0.56 4.99 -13.05
CA ASN A 202 0.34 6.12 -13.03
C ASN A 202 1.38 5.90 -14.14
N PRO A 203 1.21 6.52 -15.34
CA PRO A 203 2.05 6.25 -16.50
C PRO A 203 3.55 6.56 -16.29
N LYS A 204 3.95 7.16 -15.17
CA LYS A 204 5.36 7.39 -14.80
C LYS A 204 6.00 6.27 -13.97
N PHE A 205 5.22 5.36 -13.37
CA PHE A 205 5.73 4.35 -12.43
C PHE A 205 5.73 2.92 -12.98
N ARG A 206 4.82 2.61 -13.92
CA ARG A 206 4.77 1.34 -14.65
C ARG A 206 4.10 1.59 -16.01
N SER A 207 4.51 0.89 -17.06
CA SER A 207 3.77 0.94 -18.33
C SER A 207 2.50 0.06 -18.24
N ARG A 208 1.51 0.37 -19.09
CA ARG A 208 0.31 -0.47 -19.27
C ARG A 208 0.75 -1.89 -19.66
N GLY A 209 0.18 -2.92 -19.04
CA GLY A 209 0.62 -4.32 -19.16
C GLY A 209 1.75 -4.72 -18.20
N GLY A 210 2.23 -3.80 -17.35
CA GLY A 210 3.13 -4.11 -16.24
C GLY A 210 4.54 -4.54 -16.62
N ASN A 211 4.95 -4.37 -17.89
CA ASN A 211 6.22 -4.87 -18.44
C ASN A 211 7.43 -3.95 -18.20
N GLU A 212 7.22 -2.68 -17.85
CA GLU A 212 8.31 -1.75 -17.53
C GLU A 212 8.14 -1.18 -16.12
N GLY A 213 9.21 -1.22 -15.32
CA GLY A 213 9.24 -0.70 -13.95
C GLY A 213 10.42 -1.22 -13.13
N ARG A 214 10.86 -0.47 -12.11
CA ARG A 214 12.05 -0.80 -11.27
C ARG A 214 11.78 -1.91 -10.22
N LYS A 215 10.52 -2.32 -10.02
CA LYS A 215 10.14 -3.26 -8.94
C LYS A 215 10.00 -4.69 -9.49
N ILE A 216 10.58 -5.65 -8.78
CA ILE A 216 10.37 -7.09 -8.99
C ILE A 216 8.87 -7.38 -8.89
N LYS A 217 8.30 -8.09 -9.88
CA LYS A 217 6.89 -8.46 -9.88
C LYS A 217 6.64 -9.62 -8.90
N SER A 218 5.44 -9.72 -8.34
CA SER A 218 5.04 -10.89 -7.53
C SER A 218 5.22 -12.19 -8.33
N ALA A 219 4.84 -12.18 -9.62
CA ALA A 219 5.02 -13.30 -10.54
C ALA A 219 6.47 -13.79 -10.64
N ASP A 220 7.43 -12.86 -10.73
CA ASP A 220 8.86 -13.21 -10.80
C ASP A 220 9.37 -13.72 -9.45
N LEU A 221 8.93 -13.10 -8.35
CA LEU A 221 9.34 -13.45 -7.00
C LEU A 221 8.84 -14.84 -6.57
N LEU A 222 7.66 -15.23 -7.06
CA LEU A 222 6.93 -16.43 -6.65
C LEU A 222 6.92 -17.51 -7.74
N ALA A 223 7.74 -17.37 -8.79
CA ALA A 223 7.75 -18.27 -9.95
C ALA A 223 8.07 -19.73 -9.62
N ASP A 224 8.81 -19.98 -8.52
CA ASP A 224 9.21 -21.31 -8.05
C ASP A 224 8.22 -21.90 -7.03
N ALA A 225 7.03 -21.34 -6.88
CA ALA A 225 6.00 -21.85 -5.98
C ALA A 225 5.47 -23.22 -6.43
N ILE A 226 5.29 -24.14 -5.47
CA ILE A 226 4.66 -25.45 -5.71
C ILE A 226 3.51 -25.67 -4.69
N PRO A 227 2.25 -25.87 -5.14
CA PRO A 227 1.76 -25.63 -6.51
C PRO A 227 2.01 -24.18 -6.97
N SER A 228 1.91 -23.92 -8.28
CA SER A 228 2.12 -22.57 -8.82
C SER A 228 0.99 -21.62 -8.41
N PHE A 229 1.30 -20.32 -8.36
CA PHE A 229 0.29 -19.28 -8.23
C PHE A 229 -0.12 -18.76 -9.60
N LYS A 230 -1.40 -18.42 -9.75
CA LYS A 230 -1.83 -17.53 -10.82
C LYS A 230 -1.53 -16.09 -10.39
N ASN A 231 -0.99 -15.28 -11.28
CA ASN A 231 -0.72 -13.87 -10.98
C ASN A 231 -1.47 -13.01 -11.99
N VAL A 232 -2.25 -12.06 -11.51
CA VAL A 232 -3.03 -11.13 -12.33
C VAL A 232 -2.67 -9.70 -11.97
N ILE A 233 -2.71 -8.82 -12.95
CA ILE A 233 -2.61 -7.37 -12.74
C ILE A 233 -4.01 -6.82 -12.90
N LEU A 234 -4.55 -6.24 -11.85
CA LEU A 234 -5.83 -5.53 -11.91
C LEU A 234 -5.55 -4.08 -12.29
N GLU A 235 -5.73 -3.75 -13.57
CA GLU A 235 -5.58 -2.37 -14.04
C GLU A 235 -6.87 -1.59 -13.76
N CYS A 236 -6.75 -0.44 -13.08
CA CYS A 236 -7.89 0.43 -12.83
C CYS A 236 -7.54 1.87 -13.22
N ASP A 237 -8.34 2.46 -14.10
CA ASP A 237 -8.16 3.83 -14.52
C ASP A 237 -8.56 4.82 -13.43
N THR A 238 -7.69 5.79 -13.16
CA THR A 238 -7.98 6.85 -12.20
C THR A 238 -8.65 8.04 -12.86
N LYS A 239 -9.68 8.59 -12.21
CA LYS A 239 -10.22 9.91 -12.58
C LYS A 239 -9.34 10.99 -11.96
N HIS A 240 -8.81 11.88 -12.78
CA HIS A 240 -8.00 13.01 -12.32
C HIS A 240 -8.85 14.27 -12.12
N SER A 241 -9.22 14.57 -10.87
CA SER A 241 -9.76 15.87 -10.47
C SER A 241 -8.85 16.54 -9.43
N PHE A 242 -8.57 17.83 -9.60
CA PHE A 242 -7.68 18.55 -8.69
C PHE A 242 -8.36 18.72 -7.33
N GLY A 243 -7.67 18.33 -6.25
CA GLY A 243 -8.19 18.44 -4.88
C GLY A 243 -8.87 17.18 -4.33
N ASP A 244 -9.05 16.15 -5.17
CA ASP A 244 -9.72 14.90 -4.79
C ASP A 244 -8.76 13.72 -4.70
N VAL A 245 -9.15 12.71 -3.92
CA VAL A 245 -8.53 11.39 -3.97
C VAL A 245 -8.95 10.71 -5.27
N HIS A 246 -8.00 10.47 -6.18
CA HIS A 246 -8.27 9.84 -7.47
C HIS A 246 -8.55 8.34 -7.32
N LEU A 247 -9.80 8.01 -6.97
CA LEU A 247 -10.28 6.63 -6.93
C LEU A 247 -10.59 6.13 -8.36
N PRO A 248 -10.45 4.82 -8.62
CA PRO A 248 -10.91 4.23 -9.86
C PRO A 248 -12.44 4.24 -9.97
N SER A 249 -12.95 4.12 -11.20
CA SER A 249 -14.39 3.99 -11.42
C SER A 249 -14.89 2.65 -10.86
N GLU A 250 -16.07 2.65 -10.25
CA GLU A 250 -16.72 1.43 -9.76
C GLU A 250 -16.94 0.42 -10.89
N ASP A 251 -17.39 0.89 -12.06
CA ASP A 251 -17.60 0.05 -13.26
C ASP A 251 -16.32 -0.59 -13.78
N ASP A 252 -15.17 0.10 -13.67
CA ASP A 252 -13.88 -0.44 -14.10
C ASP A 252 -13.41 -1.55 -13.14
N VAL A 253 -13.57 -1.33 -11.83
CA VAL A 253 -13.26 -2.36 -10.81
C VAL A 253 -14.17 -3.58 -10.98
N ARG A 254 -15.47 -3.38 -11.21
CA ARG A 254 -16.43 -4.47 -11.44
C ARG A 254 -16.09 -5.28 -12.69
N ARG A 255 -15.75 -4.62 -13.79
CA ARG A 255 -15.33 -5.29 -15.03
C ARG A 255 -14.08 -6.13 -14.80
N ALA A 256 -13.08 -5.55 -14.16
CA ALA A 256 -11.85 -6.25 -13.82
C ALA A 256 -12.10 -7.43 -12.85
N CYS A 257 -13.08 -7.31 -11.95
CA CYS A 257 -13.56 -8.40 -11.11
C CYS A 257 -14.19 -9.55 -11.91
N GLN A 258 -15.05 -9.23 -12.90
CA GLN A 258 -15.69 -10.23 -13.75
C GLN A 258 -14.68 -11.00 -14.62
N GLU A 259 -13.68 -10.31 -15.15
CA GLU A 259 -12.57 -10.92 -15.89
C GLU A 259 -11.75 -11.87 -14.98
N LEU A 260 -11.50 -11.42 -13.74
CA LEU A 260 -10.80 -12.22 -12.74
C LEU A 260 -11.56 -13.51 -12.40
N LEU A 261 -12.88 -13.45 -12.19
CA LEU A 261 -13.70 -14.61 -11.87
C LEU A 261 -13.89 -15.55 -13.07
N SER A 262 -14.15 -15.03 -14.26
CA SER A 262 -14.29 -15.84 -15.48
C SER A 262 -13.04 -16.67 -15.76
N SER A 263 -11.86 -16.08 -15.57
CA SER A 263 -10.59 -16.75 -15.79
C SER A 263 -10.24 -17.81 -14.71
N GLN A 264 -10.98 -17.88 -13.60
CA GLN A 264 -10.84 -18.96 -12.61
C GLN A 264 -11.64 -20.20 -13.00
N SER A 265 -12.81 -20.02 -13.62
CA SER A 265 -13.68 -21.11 -14.04
C SER A 265 -13.10 -21.96 -15.18
N GLU A 266 -12.24 -21.38 -16.02
CA GLU A 266 -11.59 -22.08 -17.15
C GLU A 266 -10.37 -22.93 -16.74
N SER A 267 -9.98 -22.92 -15.46
CA SER A 267 -8.81 -23.65 -14.94
C SER A 267 -9.17 -24.85 -14.04
N CYS A 268 -10.46 -25.20 -13.93
CA CYS A 268 -10.97 -26.41 -13.30
C CYS A 268 -11.43 -27.40 -14.37
#